data_AF-A0A9E0RVE8-F1
#
_entry.id   AF-A0A9E0RVE8-F1
#
_cell.length_a   1.000
_cell.length_b   1.000
_cell.length_c   1.000
_cell.angle_alpha   90.00
_cell.angle_beta   90.00
_cell.angle_gamma   90.00
#
_symmetry.space_group_name_H-M   'P 1'
#
loop_
_entity.id
_entity.type
_entity.pdbx_description
1 polymer ?
#
loop_
_entity_poly.entity_id
_entity_poly.type
_entity_poly.pdbx_seq_one_letter_code
_entity_poly.pdbx_strand_id
1 'polypeptide(L)' 'MIGLFVNCQTTLLDEWREHYSETLDLIGNREIRLPLGEPLPLEPLRHCIAMALTYKTRKGGA' A
#
# COMPACT_ATOMS: atom_id res chain seq x y z
N MET A 1 -1.85 -2.21 -17.10
CA MET A 1 -2.05 -1.95 -15.66
C MET A 1 -0.77 -1.34 -15.11
N ILE A 2 -0.85 -0.59 -14.02
CA ILE A 2 0.32 -0.01 -13.35
C ILE A 2 0.48 -0.71 -12.00
N GLY A 3 1.72 -1.03 -11.63
CA GLY A 3 2.03 -1.60 -10.31
C GLY A 3 2.77 -0.57 -9.46
N LEU A 4 2.30 -0.35 -8.23
CA LEU A 4 3.05 0.33 -7.19
C LEU A 4 3.67 -0.72 -6.28
N PHE A 5 4.99 -0.67 -6.10
CA PHE A 5 5.73 -1.66 -5.33
C PHE A 5 6.29 -1.09 -4.03
N VAL A 6 6.25 -1.90 -2.97
CA VAL A 6 6.90 -1.59 -1.68
C VAL A 6 7.90 -2.65 -1.28
N ASN A 7 8.73 -2.32 -0.28
CA ASN A 7 9.78 -3.20 0.20
C ASN A 7 9.19 -4.46 0.85
N CYS A 8 9.61 -5.64 0.38
CA CYS A 8 9.15 -6.95 0.86
C CYS A 8 9.52 -7.26 2.32
N GLN A 9 10.44 -6.50 2.93
CA GLN A 9 10.85 -6.66 4.35
C GLN A 9 9.98 -5.81 5.29
N THR A 10 8.72 -5.57 4.92
CA THR A 10 7.76 -4.77 5.69
C THR A 10 6.45 -5.53 5.85
N THR A 11 5.69 -5.18 6.89
CA THR A 11 4.33 -5.69 7.15
C THR A 11 3.24 -4.85 6.46
N LEU A 12 3.64 -3.86 5.66
CA LEU A 12 2.75 -2.85 5.09
C LEU A 12 1.61 -3.46 4.27
N LEU A 13 1.91 -4.49 3.46
CA LEU A 13 0.90 -5.12 2.60
C LEU A 13 -0.19 -5.83 3.41
N ASP A 14 0.18 -6.44 4.54
CA ASP A 14 -0.77 -7.09 5.44
C ASP A 14 -1.62 -6.05 6.18
N GLU A 15 -1.00 -4.99 6.69
CA GLU A 15 -1.72 -3.83 7.26
C GLU A 15 -2.71 -3.22 6.24
N TRP A 16 -2.33 -3.12 4.97
CA TRP A 16 -3.22 -2.59 3.93
C TRP A 16 -4.37 -3.52 3.60
N ARG A 17 -4.20 -4.84 3.72
CA ARG A 17 -5.32 -5.78 3.53
C ARG A 17 -6.41 -5.59 4.57
N GLU A 18 -6.02 -5.33 5.81
CA GLU A 18 -6.97 -5.06 6.90
C GLU A 18 -7.78 -3.78 6.65
N HIS A 19 -7.16 -2.76 6.07
CA HIS A 19 -7.82 -1.47 5.84
C HIS A 19 -8.51 -1.34 4.47
N TYR A 20 -7.96 -1.95 3.43
CA TYR A 20 -8.24 -1.58 2.03
C TYR A 20 -8.45 -2.76 1.09
N SER A 21 -8.62 -4.00 1.58
CA SER A 21 -8.88 -5.17 0.72
C SER A 21 -10.12 -5.04 -0.18
N GLU A 22 -11.10 -4.22 0.20
CA GLU A 22 -12.30 -3.95 -0.60
C GLU A 22 -12.09 -2.85 -1.65
N THR A 23 -11.00 -2.07 -1.56
CA THR A 23 -10.78 -0.86 -2.40
C THR A 23 -9.50 -0.89 -3.22
N LEU A 24 -8.52 -1.69 -2.82
CA LEU A 24 -7.22 -1.82 -3.48
C LEU A 24 -6.97 -3.27 -3.88
N ASP A 25 -6.45 -3.47 -5.09
CA ASP A 25 -6.00 -4.78 -5.55
C ASP A 25 -4.57 -5.04 -5.05
N LEU A 26 -4.45 -5.90 -4.04
CA LEU A 26 -3.21 -6.15 -3.29
C LEU A 26 -2.62 -7.51 -3.66
N ILE A 27 -1.53 -7.49 -4.45
CA ILE A 27 -0.95 -8.69 -5.07
C ILE A 27 0.32 -9.13 -4.34
N GLY A 28 0.37 -10.43 -4.00
CA GLY A 28 1.54 -11.05 -3.39
C GLY A 28 1.88 -10.44 -2.03
N ASN A 29 3.10 -9.95 -1.85
CA ASN A 29 3.54 -9.32 -0.61
C ASN A 29 4.10 -7.89 -0.80
N ARG A 30 3.91 -7.30 -1.98
CA ARG A 30 4.58 -6.04 -2.32
C ARG A 30 3.90 -5.14 -3.35
N GLU A 31 2.82 -5.56 -3.99
CA GLU A 31 2.24 -4.83 -5.13
C GLU A 31 0.83 -4.31 -4.78
N ILE A 32 0.59 -3.03 -5.06
CA ILE A 32 -0.75 -2.49 -5.29
C ILE A 32 -0.93 -2.40 -6.80
N ARG A 33 -1.93 -3.10 -7.33
CA ARG A 33 -2.26 -3.08 -8.75
C ARG A 33 -3.31 -2.00 -9.02
N LEU A 34 -3.05 -1.19 -10.04
CA LEU A 34 -3.86 -0.03 -10.39
C LEU A 34 -4.44 -0.15 -11.81
N PRO A 35 -5.72 0.21 -12.00
CA PRO A 35 -6.34 0.25 -13.31
C PRO A 35 -5.77 1.40 -14.16
N LEU A 36 -5.71 1.22 -15.48
CA LEU A 36 -5.24 2.25 -16.42
C LEU A 36 -6.34 3.19 -16.93
N GLY A 37 -7.59 2.73 -16.90
CA GLY A 37 -8.74 3.42 -17.51
C GLY A 37 -9.76 3.93 -16.49
N GLU A 38 -9.48 3.78 -15.20
CA GLU A 38 -10.38 4.17 -14.11
C GLU A 38 -9.70 5.19 -13.21
N PRO A 39 -10.47 6.06 -12.54
CA PRO A 39 -9.92 6.97 -11.54
C PRO A 39 -9.14 6.20 -10.47
N LEU A 40 -7.97 6.71 -10.11
CA LEU A 40 -7.19 6.13 -9.03
C LEU A 40 -7.87 6.35 -7.67
N PRO A 41 -7.82 5.37 -6.75
CA PRO A 41 -8.30 5.53 -5.38
C PRO A 41 -7.31 6.40 -4.58
N LEU A 42 -7.37 7.72 -4.79
CA LEU A 42 -6.37 8.68 -4.29
C LEU A 42 -6.26 8.68 -2.75
N GLU A 43 -7.39 8.58 -2.05
CA GLU A 43 -7.42 8.59 -0.58
C GLU A 43 -6.72 7.35 0.03
N PRO A 44 -7.10 6.11 -0.31
CA PRO A 44 -6.34 4.91 0.09
C PRO A 44 -4.87 4.96 -0.31
N LEU A 45 -4.57 5.38 -1.54
CA LEU A 45 -3.19 5.46 -2.04
C LEU A 45 -2.34 6.45 -1.25
N ARG A 46 -2.86 7.65 -0.98
CA ARG A 46 -2.16 8.64 -0.17
C ARG A 46 -1.83 8.08 1.21
N HIS A 47 -2.78 7.38 1.83
CA HIS A 47 -2.56 6.78 3.13
C HIS A 47 -1.49 5.68 3.09
N CYS A 48 -1.58 4.73 2.15
CA CYS A 48 -0.58 3.67 1.98
C CYS A 48 0.82 4.25 1.75
N ILE A 49 0.95 5.28 0.90
CA ILE A 49 2.23 5.95 0.63
C ILE A 49 2.77 6.63 1.90
N ALA A 50 1.92 7.34 2.64
CA ALA A 50 2.32 7.97 3.91
C ALA A 50 2.80 6.93 4.92
N MET A 51 2.10 5.79 5.04
CA MET A 51 2.52 4.70 5.92
C MET A 51 3.85 4.09 5.49
N ALA A 52 4.07 3.90 4.19
CA ALA A 52 5.35 3.38 3.67
C ALA A 52 6.51 4.36 3.94
N LEU A 53 6.31 5.66 3.72
CA LEU A 53 7.33 6.69 3.94
C LEU A 53 7.66 6.89 5.42
N THR A 54 6.71 6.61 6.31
CA THR A 54 6.88 6.74 7.77
C THR A 54 7.16 5.40 8.47
N TYR A 55 7.24 4.29 7.74
CA TYR A 55 7.38 2.94 8.30
C TYR A 55 8.55 2.83 9.30
N LYS A 56 9.72 3.38 8.97
CA LYS A 56 10.89 3.34 9.87
C LYS A 56 10.69 4.17 11.12
N THR A 57 10.04 5.34 11.02
CA THR A 57 9.76 6.19 12.18
C THR A 57 8.71 5.57 13.09
N ARG A 58 7.66 4.96 12.52
CA ARG A 58 6.62 4.23 13.27
C ARG A 58 7.17 2.97 13.94
N LYS A 59 8.09 2.25 13.28
CA LYS A 59 8.71 1.03 13.79
C LYS A 59 9.88 1.28 14.74
N GLY A 60 10.58 2.40 14.59
CA GLY A 60 11.78 2.77 15.36
C GLY A 60 11.52 3.64 16.59
N GLY A 61 10.26 3.82 16.98
CA GLY A 61 9.85 4.53 18.19
C GLY A 61 9.48 3.61 19.36
N ALA A 62 10.09 2.43 19.45
CA ALA A 62 9.96 1.49 20.56
C ALA A 62 11.32 1.23 21.21
#